data_AF-A0A8T6M0G6-F1
#
_entry.id   AF-A0A8T6M0G6-F1
#
_cell.length_a   1.000
_cell.length_b   1.000
_cell.length_c   1.000
_cell.angle_alpha   90.00
_cell.angle_beta   90.00
_cell.angle_gamma   90.00
#
_symmetry.space_group_name_H-M   'P 1'
#
loop_
_entity.id
_entity.type
_entity.pdbx_description
1 polymer ?
#
loop_
_entity_poly.entity_id
_entity_poly.type
_entity_poly.pdbx_seq_one_letter_code
_entity_poly.pdbx_strand_id
1 'polypeptide(L)'
;MAKRTGPTNPLLRQLVKNLKKQSFEHKSKFLKDISDKLNKPRRQRIEVNLSHIERQAKKGETIVVPGVVMGFGELSKPLTISAWRFTGSAKEKIESSKGKALTIEELAKDNPKGNKTRIIC
;
A
#
# COMPACT_ATOMS: atom_id res chain seq x y z
N MET A 1 0.79 -21.76 -22.59
CA MET A 1 0.98 -20.83 -21.46
C MET A 1 -0.38 -20.30 -21.01
N ALA A 2 -0.68 -20.30 -19.71
CA ALA A 2 -1.94 -19.75 -19.21
C ALA A 2 -1.99 -18.23 -19.43
N LYS A 3 -3.09 -17.70 -19.99
CA LYS A 3 -3.30 -16.26 -20.15
C LYS A 3 -3.42 -15.60 -18.78
N ARG A 4 -2.86 -14.39 -18.62
CA ARG A 4 -3.01 -13.62 -17.38
C ARG A 4 -4.46 -13.15 -17.23
N THR A 5 -5.22 -13.78 -16.34
CA THR A 5 -6.62 -13.42 -16.05
C THR A 5 -6.74 -12.10 -15.27
N GLY A 6 -5.64 -11.64 -14.66
CA GLY A 6 -5.65 -10.46 -13.79
C GLY A 6 -6.47 -10.70 -12.51
N PRO A 7 -6.76 -9.63 -11.74
CA PRO A 7 -7.60 -9.71 -10.56
C PRO A 7 -9.06 -9.94 -10.93
N THR A 8 -9.69 -10.94 -10.28
CA THR A 8 -11.14 -11.17 -10.38
C THR A 8 -11.95 -10.05 -9.73
N ASN A 9 -11.40 -9.39 -8.69
CA ASN A 9 -12.10 -8.35 -7.95
C ASN A 9 -12.22 -7.06 -8.80
N PRO A 10 -13.44 -6.58 -9.10
CA PRO A 10 -13.67 -5.40 -9.93
C PRO A 10 -13.10 -4.11 -9.33
N LEU A 11 -13.17 -3.94 -8.01
CA LEU A 11 -12.63 -2.77 -7.30
C LEU A 11 -11.12 -2.68 -7.43
N LEU A 12 -10.42 -3.80 -7.22
CA LEU A 12 -8.96 -3.82 -7.41
C LEU A 12 -8.57 -3.60 -8.87
N ARG A 13 -9.38 -4.09 -9.82
CA ARG A 13 -9.14 -3.85 -11.24
C ARG A 13 -9.31 -2.36 -11.61
N GLN A 14 -10.31 -1.69 -11.05
CA GLN A 14 -10.50 -0.24 -11.21
C GLN A 14 -9.36 0.54 -10.56
N LEU A 15 -8.97 0.20 -9.33
CA LEU A 15 -7.83 0.79 -8.63
C LEU A 15 -6.56 0.74 -9.48
N VAL A 16 -6.21 -0.44 -10.02
CA VAL A 16 -5.02 -0.62 -10.86
C VAL A 16 -5.10 0.25 -12.13
N LYS A 17 -6.27 0.35 -12.76
CA LYS A 17 -6.47 1.22 -13.93
C LYS A 17 -6.29 2.71 -13.57
N ASN A 18 -6.87 3.15 -12.45
CA ASN A 18 -6.79 4.53 -11.98
C ASN A 18 -5.34 4.91 -11.66
N LEU A 19 -4.63 4.06 -10.92
CA LEU A 19 -3.21 4.26 -10.60
C LEU A 19 -2.34 4.31 -11.84
N LYS A 20 -2.62 3.47 -12.86
CA LYS A 20 -1.93 3.54 -14.15
C LYS A 20 -2.19 4.86 -14.85
N LYS A 21 -3.45 5.30 -14.93
CA LYS A 21 -3.81 6.58 -15.56
C LYS A 21 -3.10 7.76 -14.89
N GLN A 22 -3.17 7.84 -13.56
CA GLN A 22 -2.48 8.87 -12.77
C GLN A 22 -0.95 8.79 -12.92
N SER A 23 -0.39 7.58 -13.01
CA SER A 23 1.04 7.39 -13.27
C SER A 23 1.47 7.98 -14.61
N PHE A 24 0.66 7.82 -15.67
CA PHE A 24 0.94 8.41 -16.98
C PHE A 24 0.79 9.94 -16.95
N GLU A 25 -0.28 10.45 -16.36
CA GLU A 25 -0.54 11.91 -16.25
C GLU A 25 0.57 12.62 -15.48
N HIS A 26 0.99 12.08 -14.34
CA HIS A 26 2.02 12.67 -13.49
C HIS A 26 3.45 12.20 -13.81
N LYS A 27 3.63 11.32 -14.82
CA LYS A 27 4.90 10.64 -15.16
C LYS A 27 5.61 10.04 -13.93
N SER A 28 4.84 9.52 -12.99
CA SER A 28 5.32 9.01 -11.70
C SER A 28 5.68 7.53 -11.79
N LYS A 29 6.98 7.21 -11.72
CA LYS A 29 7.48 5.82 -11.66
C LYS A 29 6.99 5.09 -10.40
N PHE A 30 6.73 5.84 -9.32
CA PHE A 30 6.24 5.31 -8.05
C PHE A 30 4.84 4.68 -8.17
N LEU A 31 3.88 5.42 -8.75
CA LEU A 31 2.52 4.90 -8.95
C LEU A 31 2.49 3.72 -9.93
N LYS A 32 3.38 3.73 -10.93
CA LYS A 32 3.56 2.61 -11.85
C LYS A 32 3.96 1.34 -11.10
N ASP A 33 4.99 1.42 -10.26
CA ASP A 33 5.48 0.28 -9.48
C ASP A 33 4.42 -0.29 -8.54
N ILE A 34 3.66 0.57 -7.84
CA ILE A 34 2.52 0.16 -7.00
C ILE A 34 1.48 -0.59 -7.84
N SER A 35 1.11 -0.03 -9.00
CA SER A 35 0.10 -0.64 -9.87
C SER A 35 0.52 -2.01 -10.39
N ASP A 36 1.81 -2.18 -10.72
CA ASP A 36 2.35 -3.43 -11.25
C ASP A 36 2.46 -4.49 -10.13
N LYS A 37 2.82 -4.08 -8.90
CA LYS A 37 2.81 -4.95 -7.71
C LYS A 37 1.40 -5.43 -7.35
N LEU A 38 0.39 -4.56 -7.42
CA LEU A 38 -1.01 -4.93 -7.19
C LEU A 38 -1.56 -5.86 -8.28
N ASN A 39 -1.06 -5.73 -9.50
CA ASN A 39 -1.44 -6.58 -10.63
C ASN A 39 -0.77 -7.97 -10.61
N LYS A 40 0.09 -8.26 -9.63
CA LYS A 40 0.66 -9.60 -9.47
C LYS A 40 -0.43 -10.65 -9.16
N PRO A 41 -0.20 -11.91 -9.55
CA PRO A 41 -1.07 -13.03 -9.16
C PRO A 41 -1.26 -13.08 -7.64
N ARG A 42 -2.44 -13.50 -7.17
CA ARG A 42 -2.77 -13.51 -5.74
C ARG A 42 -1.71 -14.19 -4.87
N ARG A 43 -1.12 -15.31 -5.34
CA ARG A 43 -0.05 -16.05 -4.65
C ARG A 43 1.29 -15.31 -4.51
N GLN A 44 1.49 -14.22 -5.25
CA GLN A 44 2.69 -13.36 -5.21
C GLN A 44 2.36 -11.95 -4.72
N ARG A 45 1.15 -11.74 -4.19
CA ARG A 45 0.81 -10.45 -3.59
C ARG A 45 1.50 -10.32 -2.25
N ILE A 46 1.76 -9.07 -1.94
CA ILE A 46 2.52 -8.65 -0.78
C ILE A 46 1.61 -8.66 0.44
N GLU A 47 2.11 -9.28 1.51
CA GLU A 47 1.47 -9.33 2.82
C GLU A 47 2.52 -8.90 3.84
N VAL A 48 2.25 -7.82 4.58
CA VAL A 48 3.23 -7.20 5.47
C VAL A 48 2.67 -7.13 6.88
N ASN A 49 3.48 -7.57 7.85
CA ASN A 49 3.16 -7.48 9.27
C ASN A 49 3.60 -6.13 9.86
N LEU A 50 2.88 -5.66 10.88
CA LEU A 50 3.24 -4.45 11.62
C LEU A 50 4.66 -4.51 12.22
N SER A 51 5.10 -5.68 12.69
CA SER A 51 6.47 -5.87 13.19
C SER A 51 7.55 -5.59 12.13
N HIS A 52 7.27 -5.90 10.86
CA HIS A 52 8.18 -5.62 9.75
C HIS A 52 8.23 -4.13 9.45
N ILE A 53 7.06 -3.47 9.49
CA ILE A 53 6.92 -2.02 9.30
C ILE A 53 7.69 -1.29 10.41
N GLU A 54 7.50 -1.65 11.67
CA GLU A 54 8.14 -1.01 12.83
C GLU A 54 9.68 -1.02 12.73
N ARG A 55 10.25 -2.14 12.28
CA ARG A 55 11.71 -2.29 12.12
C ARG A 55 12.28 -1.40 11.03
N GLN A 56 11.58 -1.27 9.91
CA GLN A 56 12.08 -0.51 8.77
C GLN A 56 11.76 0.98 8.92
N ALA A 57 10.58 1.31 9.46
CA ALA A 57 10.03 2.65 9.56
C ALA A 57 10.92 3.63 10.34
N LYS A 58 11.17 4.79 9.72
CA LYS A 58 11.67 5.97 10.45
C LYS A 58 10.49 6.88 10.78
N LYS A 59 10.64 7.62 11.88
CA LYS A 59 9.59 8.52 12.41
C LYS A 59 9.26 9.60 11.38
N GLY A 60 7.97 9.79 11.09
CA GLY A 60 7.48 10.82 10.15
C GLY A 60 7.54 10.46 8.67
N GLU A 61 7.89 9.22 8.31
CA GLU A 61 7.82 8.74 6.93
C GLU A 61 6.42 8.22 6.58
N THR A 62 6.09 8.27 5.29
CA THR A 62 4.88 7.65 4.74
C THR A 62 5.22 6.31 4.13
N ILE A 63 4.60 5.26 4.63
CA ILE A 63 4.84 3.88 4.21
C ILE A 63 3.73 3.46 3.28
N VAL A 64 4.10 2.87 2.14
CA VAL A 64 3.13 2.37 1.16
C VAL A 64 3.32 0.88 0.98
N VAL A 65 2.25 0.13 1.23
CA VAL A 65 2.20 -1.33 1.07
C VAL A 65 1.25 -1.64 -0.08
N PRO A 66 1.75 -2.08 -1.26
CA PRO A 66 0.92 -2.43 -2.41
C PRO A 66 0.32 -3.84 -2.23
N GLY A 67 -0.44 -4.01 -1.14
CA GLY A 67 -0.90 -5.31 -0.65
C GLY A 67 -1.71 -5.19 0.63
N VAL A 68 -1.69 -6.26 1.42
CA VAL A 68 -2.44 -6.36 2.68
C VAL A 68 -1.52 -6.12 3.87
N VAL A 69 -1.96 -5.32 4.83
CA VAL A 69 -1.28 -5.14 6.12
C VAL A 69 -1.97 -5.95 7.20
N MET A 70 -1.19 -6.77 7.90
CA MET A 70 -1.64 -7.68 8.94
C MET A 70 -1.18 -7.21 10.32
N GLY A 71 -2.06 -7.40 11.31
CA GLY A 71 -1.88 -6.92 12.69
C GLY A 71 -0.94 -7.73 13.57
N PHE A 72 0.06 -8.43 13.01
CA PHE A 72 1.02 -9.20 13.79
C PHE A 72 2.19 -8.33 14.28
N GLY A 73 2.45 -8.37 15.58
CA GLY A 73 3.42 -7.50 16.26
C GLY A 73 2.81 -6.22 16.84
N GLU A 74 3.69 -5.36 17.35
CA GLU A 74 3.34 -4.06 17.92
C GLU A 74 3.89 -2.92 17.05
N LEU A 75 3.17 -1.81 17.04
CA LEU A 75 3.57 -0.57 16.40
C LEU A 75 3.69 0.48 17.51
N SER A 76 4.90 1.00 17.73
CA SER A 76 5.15 2.00 18.77
C SER A 76 5.27 3.40 18.17
N LYS A 77 5.68 3.48 16.90
CA LYS A 77 5.90 4.75 16.21
C LYS A 77 4.60 5.25 15.56
N PRO A 78 4.29 6.55 15.69
CA PRO A 78 3.22 7.16 14.91
C PRO A 78 3.69 7.27 13.45
N LEU A 79 3.08 6.46 12.58
CA LEU A 79 3.41 6.37 11.16
C LEU A 79 2.17 6.57 10.31
N THR A 80 2.37 7.11 9.11
CA THR A 80 1.31 7.15 8.09
C THR A 80 1.51 5.94 7.18
N ILE A 81 0.57 5.00 7.20
CA ILE A 81 0.63 3.76 6.43
C ILE A 81 -0.50 3.77 5.41
N SER A 82 -0.16 3.65 4.13
CA SER A 82 -1.11 3.48 3.04
C SER A 82 -1.07 2.05 2.51
N ALA A 83 -2.21 1.39 2.42
CA ALA A 83 -2.28 0.02 1.89
C ALA A 83 -3.56 -0.23 1.08
N TRP A 84 -3.59 -1.34 0.34
CA TRP A 84 -4.82 -1.74 -0.36
C TRP A 84 -5.87 -2.22 0.64
N ARG A 85 -5.44 -2.98 1.65
CA ARG A 85 -6.34 -3.50 2.69
C ARG A 85 -5.61 -3.63 4.02
N PHE A 86 -6.32 -3.35 5.10
CA PHE A 86 -5.89 -3.60 6.47
C PHE A 86 -6.77 -4.67 7.11
N THR A 87 -6.20 -5.53 7.93
CA THR A 87 -6.99 -6.37 8.84
C THR A 87 -7.57 -5.51 9.96
N GLY A 88 -8.67 -5.94 10.59
CA GLY A 88 -9.26 -5.20 11.72
C GLY A 88 -8.26 -4.96 12.85
N SER A 89 -7.55 -6.02 13.24
CA SER A 89 -6.45 -5.97 14.20
C SER A 89 -5.30 -5.03 13.81
N ALA A 90 -5.04 -4.84 12.51
CA ALA A 90 -4.02 -3.91 12.07
C ALA A 90 -4.48 -2.45 12.24
N LYS A 91 -5.74 -2.15 11.88
CA LYS A 91 -6.30 -0.81 12.05
C LYS A 91 -6.29 -0.37 13.51
N GLU A 92 -6.78 -1.23 14.40
CA GLU A 92 -6.83 -0.95 15.84
C GLU A 92 -5.45 -0.61 16.40
N LYS A 93 -4.42 -1.37 16.01
CA LYS A 93 -3.03 -1.12 16.45
C LYS A 93 -2.42 0.15 15.84
N ILE A 94 -2.77 0.48 14.59
CA ILE A 94 -2.33 1.73 13.96
C ILE A 94 -2.96 2.93 14.65
N GLU A 95 -4.25 2.86 14.95
CA GLU A 95 -4.97 3.93 15.67
C GLU A 95 -4.46 4.07 17.12
N SER A 96 -4.21 2.96 17.81
CA SER A 96 -3.64 2.94 19.18
C SER A 96 -2.26 3.60 19.26
N SER A 97 -1.46 3.50 18.19
CA SER A 97 -0.12 4.11 18.11
C SER A 97 -0.15 5.56 17.62
N LYS A 98 -1.33 6.20 17.54
CA LYS A 98 -1.55 7.54 16.97
C LYS A 98 -1.04 7.63 15.52
N GLY A 99 -1.03 6.51 14.80
CA GLY A 99 -0.73 6.43 13.39
C GLY A 99 -1.95 6.78 12.52
N LYS A 100 -1.71 6.98 11.23
CA LYS A 100 -2.77 7.22 10.24
C LYS A 100 -2.79 6.07 9.23
N ALA A 101 -3.93 5.40 9.10
CA ALA A 101 -4.18 4.42 8.05
C ALA A 101 -4.87 5.11 6.87
N LEU A 102 -4.21 5.14 5.71
CA LEU A 102 -4.73 5.71 4.47
C LEU A 102 -4.98 4.62 3.43
N THR A 103 -5.89 4.88 2.51
CA THR A 103 -6.02 4.05 1.32
C THR A 103 -5.01 4.46 0.26
N ILE A 104 -4.72 3.56 -0.70
CA ILE A 104 -3.83 3.89 -1.83
C ILE A 104 -4.44 4.98 -2.71
N GLU A 105 -5.76 5.08 -2.78
CA GLU A 105 -6.47 6.11 -3.56
C GLU A 105 -6.28 7.50 -2.98
N GLU A 106 -6.40 7.63 -1.65
CA GLU A 106 -6.13 8.89 -0.94
C GLU A 106 -4.67 9.30 -1.12
N LEU A 107 -3.72 8.38 -0.94
CA LEU A 107 -2.32 8.68 -1.13
C LEU A 107 -1.98 9.10 -2.57
N ALA A 108 -2.63 8.50 -3.57
CA ALA A 108 -2.43 8.87 -4.97
C ALA A 108 -2.97 10.28 -5.28
N LYS A 109 -3.98 10.76 -4.56
CA LYS A 109 -4.49 12.14 -4.65
C LYS A 109 -3.58 13.12 -3.91
N ASP A 110 -3.17 12.79 -2.69
CA ASP A 110 -2.41 13.69 -1.83
C ASP A 110 -0.94 13.84 -2.27
N ASN A 111 -0.33 12.77 -2.78
CA ASN A 111 1.08 12.78 -3.16
C ASN A 111 1.37 11.93 -4.42
N PRO A 112 1.00 12.41 -5.62
CA PRO A 112 1.15 11.65 -6.87
C PRO A 112 2.62 11.38 -7.25
N LYS A 113 3.57 12.18 -6.72
CA LYS A 113 5.01 12.02 -6.99
C LYS A 113 5.74 11.11 -6.00
N GLY A 114 5.14 10.80 -4.85
CA GLY A 114 5.78 9.94 -3.84
C GLY A 114 6.97 10.60 -3.16
N ASN A 115 6.92 11.91 -2.91
CA ASN A 115 8.01 12.57 -2.17
C ASN A 115 7.98 12.10 -0.71
N LYS A 116 9.14 11.63 -0.20
CA LYS A 116 9.30 11.05 1.17
C LYS A 116 8.43 9.82 1.46
N THR A 117 8.01 9.08 0.43
CA THR A 117 7.33 7.79 0.60
C THR A 117 8.31 6.64 0.47
N ARG A 118 8.06 5.56 1.21
CA ARG A 118 8.82 4.31 1.06
C ARG A 118 7.88 3.15 0.80
N ILE A 119 8.16 2.40 -0.26
CA ILE A 119 7.40 1.19 -0.58
C ILE A 119 7.96 0.05 0.27
N ILE A 120 7.10 -0.58 1.05
CA ILE A 120 7.42 -1.81 1.78
C ILE A 120 6.65 -2.95 1.12
N CYS A 121 7.37 -4.01 0.80
CA CYS A 121 6.85 -5.16 0.11
C CYS A 121 7.51 -6.46 0.54
#